data_AF-A0A9D8XY36-F1
#
_entry.id   AF-A0A9D8XY36-F1
#
_cell.length_a   1.000
_cell.length_b   1.000
_cell.length_c   1.000
_cell.angle_alpha   90.00
_cell.angle_beta   90.00
_cell.angle_gamma   90.00
#
_symmetry.space_group_name_H-M   'P 1'
#
loop_
_entity.id
_entity.type
_entity.pdbx_description
1 polymer ?
#
loop_
_entity_poly.entity_id
_entity_poly.type
_entity_poly.pdbx_seq_one_letter_code
_entity_poly.pdbx_strand_id
1 'polypeptide(L)'
;DYKVFFDGRVFDCLDRGFDKNEPVDVVIRPEDVDVVPLDSWMLRGHVTKVTFKGVQYEIIVDVNGFMWMIQTTDYVGVDSDIGIYIEPDAIHIMKKSEFSGTIGDYSSFSDEMDEISNPDVELDEHGNVIDRLDSDGEPSEDEPDATEGGNDD
;
A
#
# COMPACT_ATOMS: atom_id res chain seq x y z
N ASP A 1 17.34 -3.48 16.76
CA ASP A 1 17.10 -4.84 16.27
C ASP A 1 15.74 -5.33 16.73
N TYR A 2 15.09 -6.21 15.95
CA TYR A 2 13.77 -6.80 16.22
C TYR A 2 12.59 -5.83 16.30
N LYS A 3 12.77 -4.62 15.75
CA LYS A 3 11.71 -3.61 15.67
C LYS A 3 11.75 -2.96 14.31
N VAL A 4 10.58 -2.74 13.74
CA VAL A 4 10.40 -2.00 12.50
C VAL A 4 9.33 -0.92 12.68
N PHE A 5 9.48 0.19 11.98
CA PHE A 5 8.49 1.27 11.95
C PHE A 5 7.85 1.34 10.57
N PHE A 6 6.54 1.14 10.49
CA PHE A 6 5.74 1.34 9.27
C PHE A 6 4.32 1.74 9.66
N ASP A 7 3.60 2.39 8.73
CA ASP A 7 2.24 2.91 8.96
C ASP A 7 2.08 3.68 10.28
N GLY A 8 3.07 4.53 10.59
CA GLY A 8 3.07 5.38 11.79
C GLY A 8 3.28 4.67 13.12
N ARG A 9 3.59 3.36 13.13
CA ARG A 9 3.68 2.54 14.36
C ARG A 9 4.94 1.67 14.39
N VAL A 10 5.35 1.30 15.59
CA VAL A 10 6.46 0.37 15.82
C VAL A 10 5.91 -1.03 16.06
N PHE A 11 6.40 -1.98 15.29
CA PHE A 11 6.07 -3.40 15.39
C PHE A 11 7.28 -4.20 15.84
N ASP A 12 7.05 -5.24 16.62
CA ASP A 12 8.06 -6.26 16.90
C ASP A 12 8.20 -7.17 15.69
N CYS A 13 9.44 -7.53 15.33
CA CYS A 13 9.72 -8.49 14.26
C CYS A 13 10.85 -9.44 14.68
N LEU A 14 11.03 -10.55 13.96
CA LEU A 14 12.08 -11.54 14.27
C LEU A 14 13.37 -11.37 13.46
N ASP A 15 13.40 -10.42 12.53
CA ASP A 15 14.56 -10.18 11.68
C ASP A 15 15.63 -9.31 12.34
N ARG A 16 16.89 -9.56 11.93
CA ARG A 16 18.10 -8.94 12.47
C ARG A 16 19.11 -8.62 11.37
N GLY A 17 20.10 -7.79 11.69
CA GLY A 17 21.18 -7.44 10.77
C GLY A 17 20.95 -6.15 9.99
N PHE A 18 20.14 -5.25 10.54
CA PHE A 18 19.87 -3.91 10.02
C PHE A 18 20.37 -2.86 11.01
N ASP A 19 20.91 -1.77 10.50
CA ASP A 19 21.34 -0.63 11.30
C ASP A 19 20.15 0.12 11.89
N LYS A 20 20.41 0.89 12.95
CA LYS A 20 19.37 1.72 13.56
C LYS A 20 18.86 2.74 12.55
N ASN A 21 17.54 2.74 12.32
CA ASN A 21 16.86 3.60 11.34
C ASN A 21 17.30 3.35 9.89
N GLU A 22 17.83 2.17 9.57
CA GLU A 22 18.05 1.77 8.18
C GLU A 22 16.70 1.72 7.42
N PRO A 23 16.58 2.35 6.24
CA PRO A 23 15.38 2.23 5.42
C PRO A 23 15.26 0.80 4.90
N VAL A 24 14.08 0.21 5.07
CA VAL A 24 13.80 -1.20 4.75
C VAL A 24 12.47 -1.35 4.04
N ASP A 25 12.29 -2.49 3.37
CA ASP A 25 11.00 -2.96 2.88
C ASP A 25 10.40 -3.96 3.87
N VAL A 26 9.10 -3.83 4.12
CA VAL A 26 8.34 -4.75 4.98
C VAL A 26 7.47 -5.61 4.09
N VAL A 27 7.64 -6.92 4.18
CA VAL A 27 6.87 -7.91 3.43
C VAL A 27 6.01 -8.69 4.40
N ILE A 28 4.71 -8.62 4.20
CA ILE A 28 3.68 -9.36 4.94
C ILE A 28 2.79 -10.02 3.90
N ARG A 29 2.50 -11.32 4.07
CA ARG A 29 1.65 -12.05 3.12
C ARG A 29 0.17 -11.93 3.52
N PRO A 30 -0.78 -11.90 2.57
CA PRO A 30 -2.20 -11.72 2.86
C PRO A 30 -2.80 -12.76 3.83
N GLU A 31 -2.26 -13.99 3.85
CA GLU A 31 -2.69 -15.07 4.72
C GLU A 31 -2.19 -14.94 6.17
N ASP A 32 -1.15 -14.13 6.41
CA ASP A 32 -0.55 -13.94 7.74
C ASP A 32 -1.12 -12.70 8.46
N VAL A 33 -2.23 -12.15 7.95
CA VAL A 33 -2.91 -10.96 8.49
C VAL A 33 -4.23 -11.37 9.15
N ASP A 34 -4.35 -11.13 10.45
CA ASP A 34 -5.54 -11.46 11.22
C ASP A 34 -6.51 -10.28 11.35
N VAL A 35 -7.79 -10.58 11.17
CA VAL A 35 -8.88 -9.64 11.48
C VAL A 35 -9.26 -9.79 12.94
N VAL A 36 -9.20 -8.69 13.70
CA VAL A 36 -9.51 -8.64 15.12
C VAL A 36 -10.51 -7.53 15.45
N PRO A 37 -11.20 -7.59 16.61
CA PRO A 37 -12.05 -6.49 17.07
C PRO A 37 -11.28 -5.18 17.26
N LEU A 38 -11.98 -4.05 17.19
CA LEU A 38 -11.44 -2.68 17.35
C LEU A 38 -10.89 -2.35 18.75
N ASP A 39 -10.87 -3.32 19.68
CA ASP A 39 -10.27 -3.15 21.01
C ASP A 39 -8.84 -3.74 21.09
N SER A 40 -8.43 -4.57 20.12
CA SER A 40 -7.19 -5.37 20.16
C SER A 40 -6.38 -5.29 18.87
N TRP A 41 -6.29 -4.11 18.25
CA TRP A 41 -5.72 -3.92 16.91
C TRP A 41 -4.35 -3.23 16.91
N MET A 42 -3.54 -3.58 15.91
CA MET A 42 -2.31 -2.86 15.60
C MET A 42 -2.56 -1.78 14.55
N LEU A 43 -3.34 -2.10 13.51
CA LEU A 43 -3.84 -1.17 12.49
C LEU A 43 -5.38 -1.17 12.44
N ARG A 44 -5.99 -0.03 12.10
CA ARG A 44 -7.45 0.07 11.90
C ARG A 44 -7.69 0.26 10.41
N GLY A 45 -8.57 -0.55 9.84
CA GLY A 45 -8.90 -0.48 8.43
C GLY A 45 -10.40 -0.48 8.16
N HIS A 46 -10.75 0.03 6.98
CA HIS A 46 -12.13 0.07 6.48
C HIS A 46 -12.29 -0.91 5.32
N VAL A 47 -13.26 -1.83 5.40
CA VAL A 47 -13.46 -2.85 4.37
C VAL A 47 -14.11 -2.25 3.13
N THR A 48 -13.39 -2.24 2.02
CA THR A 48 -13.86 -1.69 0.73
C THR A 48 -14.44 -2.77 -0.18
N LYS A 49 -13.92 -4.00 -0.12
CA LYS A 49 -14.36 -5.10 -1.00
C LYS A 49 -14.21 -6.44 -0.32
N VAL A 50 -15.18 -7.33 -0.56
CA VAL A 50 -15.17 -8.72 -0.07
C VAL A 50 -15.47 -9.65 -1.23
N THR A 51 -14.57 -10.58 -1.50
CA THR A 51 -14.71 -11.56 -2.58
C THR A 51 -14.59 -12.98 -2.02
N PHE A 52 -15.59 -13.82 -2.24
CA PHE A 52 -15.53 -15.23 -1.84
C PHE A 52 -14.79 -16.07 -2.90
N LYS A 53 -13.73 -16.77 -2.50
CA LYS A 53 -12.87 -17.58 -3.38
C LYS A 53 -13.17 -19.09 -3.29
N GLY A 54 -14.24 -19.49 -2.62
CA GLY A 54 -14.71 -20.87 -2.52
C GLY A 54 -14.45 -21.53 -1.17
N VAL A 55 -13.25 -21.37 -0.59
CA VAL A 55 -12.94 -21.84 0.78
C VAL A 55 -12.72 -20.67 1.75
N GLN A 56 -12.19 -19.57 1.24
CA GLN A 56 -11.85 -18.37 2.00
C GLN A 56 -12.37 -17.11 1.31
N TYR A 57 -12.34 -16.00 2.04
CA TYR A 57 -12.58 -14.66 1.54
C TYR A 57 -11.25 -13.97 1.24
N GLU A 58 -11.28 -13.15 0.19
CA GLU A 58 -10.27 -12.13 -0.09
C GLU A 58 -10.93 -10.79 0.21
N ILE A 59 -10.40 -10.09 1.20
CA ILE A 59 -10.96 -8.84 1.74
C ILE A 59 -9.96 -7.72 1.43
N ILE A 60 -10.42 -6.68 0.75
CA ILE A 60 -9.63 -5.45 0.54
C ILE A 60 -10.02 -4.44 1.60
N VAL A 61 -9.01 -3.87 2.25
CA VAL A 61 -9.15 -3.02 3.42
C VAL A 61 -8.30 -1.77 3.23
N ASP A 62 -8.92 -0.60 3.27
CA ASP A 62 -8.21 0.67 3.28
C ASP A 62 -7.68 0.97 4.69
N VAL A 63 -6.36 1.13 4.80
CA VAL A 63 -5.68 1.61 6.00
C VAL A 63 -4.93 2.88 5.63
N ASN A 64 -5.49 4.04 6.00
CA ASN A 64 -4.88 5.36 5.78
C ASN A 64 -4.48 5.65 4.32
N GLY A 65 -5.24 5.15 3.33
CA GLY A 65 -4.96 5.30 1.90
C GLY A 65 -4.10 4.18 1.32
N PHE A 66 -3.67 3.20 2.12
CA PHE A 66 -2.99 2.00 1.65
C PHE A 66 -3.96 0.82 1.61
N MET A 67 -4.08 0.17 0.45
CA MET A 67 -4.98 -0.97 0.27
C MET A 67 -4.31 -2.28 0.71
N TRP A 68 -4.81 -2.84 1.81
CA TRP A 68 -4.43 -4.16 2.30
C TRP A 68 -5.30 -5.25 1.69
N MET A 69 -4.68 -6.37 1.32
CA MET A 69 -5.37 -7.60 0.97
C MET A 69 -5.25 -8.58 2.13
N ILE A 70 -6.38 -9.10 2.61
CA ILE A 70 -6.45 -10.10 3.68
C ILE A 70 -7.11 -11.36 3.13
N GLN A 71 -6.52 -12.52 3.42
CA GLN A 71 -7.09 -13.82 3.10
C GLN A 71 -7.49 -14.54 4.37
N THR A 72 -8.79 -14.72 4.59
CA THR A 72 -9.31 -15.34 5.82
C THR A 72 -10.57 -16.16 5.54
N THR A 73 -10.84 -17.15 6.38
CA THR A 73 -12.11 -17.89 6.37
C THR A 73 -13.23 -17.16 7.10
N ASP A 74 -12.89 -16.15 7.90
CA ASP A 74 -13.85 -15.37 8.68
C ASP A 74 -14.49 -14.28 7.81
N TYR A 75 -15.82 -14.24 7.81
CA TYR A 75 -16.54 -13.25 7.03
C TYR A 75 -16.59 -11.91 7.76
N VAL A 76 -16.27 -10.85 7.02
CA VAL A 76 -16.47 -9.45 7.41
C VAL A 76 -17.35 -8.77 6.36
N GLY A 77 -18.25 -7.89 6.78
CA GLY A 77 -19.08 -7.11 5.86
C GLY A 77 -18.30 -5.99 5.18
N VAL A 78 -18.70 -5.66 3.95
CA VAL A 78 -18.29 -4.39 3.29
C VAL A 78 -18.76 -3.21 4.17
N ASP A 79 -18.04 -2.09 4.12
CA ASP A 79 -18.26 -0.87 4.90
C ASP A 79 -18.06 -1.04 6.42
N SER A 80 -17.49 -2.15 6.87
CA SER A 80 -17.19 -2.40 8.28
C SER A 80 -15.80 -1.90 8.65
N ASP A 81 -15.67 -1.36 9.86
CA ASP A 81 -14.37 -1.05 10.45
C ASP A 81 -13.83 -2.28 11.19
N ILE A 82 -12.58 -2.63 10.91
CA ILE A 82 -11.90 -3.75 11.53
C ILE A 82 -10.57 -3.36 12.16
N GLY A 83 -10.16 -4.17 13.13
CA GLY A 83 -8.79 -4.23 13.58
C GLY A 83 -7.98 -5.21 12.75
N ILE A 84 -6.71 -4.88 12.50
CA ILE A 84 -5.73 -5.75 11.89
C ILE A 84 -4.65 -6.07 12.92
N TYR A 85 -4.30 -7.35 13.03
CA TYR A 85 -3.22 -7.86 13.85
C TYR A 85 -2.27 -8.69 12.98
N ILE A 86 -0.98 -8.58 13.27
CA ILE A 86 0.09 -9.26 12.52
C ILE A 86 1.03 -9.85 13.55
N GLU A 87 1.31 -11.14 13.46
CA GLU A 87 2.27 -11.78 14.35
C GLU A 87 3.71 -11.31 14.03
N PRO A 88 4.59 -11.15 15.03
CA PRO A 88 5.96 -10.68 14.80
C PRO A 88 6.80 -11.53 13.84
N ASP A 89 6.49 -12.82 13.71
CA ASP A 89 7.16 -13.75 12.79
C ASP A 89 6.67 -13.67 11.35
N ALA A 90 5.46 -13.13 11.12
CA ALA A 90 4.91 -12.83 9.80
C ALA A 90 5.51 -11.56 9.16
N ILE A 91 6.21 -10.73 9.95
CA ILE A 91 6.83 -9.49 9.49
C ILE A 91 8.25 -9.81 9.00
N HIS A 92 8.43 -9.79 7.67
CA HIS A 92 9.73 -10.00 7.04
C HIS A 92 10.35 -8.68 6.58
N ILE A 93 11.58 -8.41 7.02
CA ILE A 93 12.34 -7.20 6.73
C ILE A 93 13.34 -7.48 5.62
N MET A 94 13.24 -6.71 4.55
CA MET A 94 14.12 -6.78 3.38
C MET A 94 14.90 -5.47 3.23
N LYS A 95 16.11 -5.55 2.67
CA LYS A 95 16.84 -4.35 2.27
C LYS A 95 16.14 -3.67 1.11
N LYS A 96 16.13 -2.34 1.11
CA LYS A 96 15.65 -1.55 -0.02
C LYS A 96 16.38 -1.97 -1.30
N SER A 97 15.61 -2.15 -2.37
CA SER A 97 16.12 -2.35 -3.72
C SER A 97 15.69 -1.20 -4.63
N GLU A 98 16.23 -1.14 -5.85
CA GLU A 98 15.85 -0.16 -6.87
C GLU A 98 14.37 -0.23 -7.27
N PHE A 99 13.69 -1.35 -6.97
CA PHE A 99 12.26 -1.57 -7.26
C PHE A 99 11.35 -1.28 -6.06
N SER A 100 11.92 -0.86 -4.93
CA SER A 100 11.16 -0.52 -3.73
C SER A 100 10.21 0.65 -4.00
N GLY A 101 8.90 0.42 -3.83
CA GLY A 101 7.86 1.43 -4.05
C GLY A 101 7.31 1.50 -5.48
N THR A 102 7.78 0.67 -6.41
CA THR A 102 7.23 0.62 -7.78
C THR A 102 6.39 -0.64 -8.03
N ILE A 103 6.64 -1.72 -7.29
CA ILE A 103 6.03 -3.03 -7.55
C ILE A 103 5.70 -3.69 -6.21
N GLY A 104 4.43 -4.02 -5.98
CA GLY A 104 4.02 -4.97 -4.93
C GLY A 104 2.97 -4.50 -3.93
N ASP A 105 2.54 -3.23 -3.97
CA ASP A 105 1.35 -2.79 -3.25
C ASP A 105 0.09 -2.95 -4.12
N TYR A 106 -1.01 -3.36 -3.49
CA TYR A 106 -2.27 -3.58 -4.20
C TYR A 106 -2.85 -2.25 -4.73
N SER A 107 -2.50 -1.13 -4.10
CA SER A 107 -2.89 0.22 -4.52
C SER A 107 -2.49 0.51 -5.97
N SER A 108 -1.27 0.18 -6.38
CA SER A 108 -0.81 0.39 -7.76
C SER A 108 -1.67 -0.34 -8.80
N PHE A 109 -2.17 -1.53 -8.48
CA PHE A 109 -3.09 -2.27 -9.37
C PHE A 109 -4.51 -1.70 -9.37
N SER A 110 -4.94 -1.07 -8.27
CA SER A 110 -6.25 -0.42 -8.22
C SER A 110 -6.27 0.85 -9.06
N ASP A 111 -5.23 1.68 -8.94
CA ASP A 111 -5.17 2.97 -9.63
C ASP A 111 -5.18 2.77 -11.17
N GLU A 112 -4.41 1.80 -11.68
CA GLU A 112 -4.43 1.45 -13.11
C GLU A 112 -5.81 0.93 -13.58
N MET A 113 -6.51 0.13 -12.76
CA MET A 113 -7.84 -0.37 -13.09
C MET A 113 -8.90 0.74 -13.10
N ASP A 114 -8.81 1.70 -12.18
CA ASP A 114 -9.72 2.84 -12.11
C ASP A 114 -9.54 3.78 -13.32
N GLU A 115 -8.30 3.96 -13.78
CA GLU A 115 -8.01 4.72 -15.02
C GLU A 115 -8.61 4.05 -16.25
N ILE A 116 -8.46 2.73 -16.44
CA ILE A 116 -9.02 2.03 -17.61
C ILE A 116 -10.55 1.94 -17.56
N SER A 117 -11.14 2.00 -16.36
CA SER A 117 -12.59 1.98 -16.17
C SER A 117 -13.26 3.33 -16.45
N ASN A 118 -12.48 4.40 -16.56
CA ASN A 118 -12.99 5.73 -16.85
C ASN A 118 -13.34 5.84 -18.36
N PRO A 119 -14.63 6.01 -18.72
CA PRO A 119 -15.04 6.09 -20.13
C PRO A 119 -14.50 7.33 -20.86
N ASP A 120 -13.96 8.30 -20.12
CA ASP A 120 -13.32 9.50 -20.67
C ASP A 120 -11.81 9.32 -20.94
N VAL A 121 -11.22 8.15 -20.62
CA VAL A 121 -9.84 7.85 -20.96
C VAL A 121 -9.76 7.36 -22.40
N GLU A 122 -9.07 8.13 -23.25
CA GLU A 122 -8.78 7.69 -24.61
C GLU A 122 -7.55 6.78 -24.60
N LEU A 123 -7.62 5.65 -25.30
CA LEU A 123 -6.54 4.67 -25.44
C LEU A 123 -5.96 4.74 -26.85
N ASP A 124 -4.64 4.66 -26.97
CA ASP A 124 -3.98 4.56 -28.28
C ASP A 124 -4.21 3.18 -28.94
N GLU A 125 -3.75 3.02 -30.18
CA GLU A 125 -3.86 1.77 -30.94
C GLU A 125 -3.12 0.57 -30.29
N HIS A 126 -2.33 0.83 -29.25
CA HIS A 126 -1.54 -0.13 -28.49
C HIS A 126 -2.06 -0.35 -27.05
N GLY A 127 -3.15 0.32 -26.67
CA GLY A 127 -3.77 0.19 -25.35
C GLY A 127 -3.12 1.04 -24.25
N ASN A 128 -2.29 2.02 -24.59
CA ASN A 128 -1.73 2.96 -23.62
C ASN A 128 -2.68 4.15 -23.44
N VAL A 129 -2.71 4.70 -22.22
CA VAL A 129 -3.46 5.91 -21.87
C VAL A 129 -2.90 7.09 -22.66
N ILE A 130 -3.75 7.75 -23.45
CA ILE A 130 -3.38 8.99 -24.15
C ILE A 130 -3.51 10.11 -23.13
N ASP A 131 -2.39 10.56 -22.59
CA ASP A 131 -2.36 11.76 -21.76
C ASP A 131 -2.95 12.92 -22.60
N ARG A 132 -4.02 13.53 -22.11
CA ARG A 132 -4.66 14.64 -22.80
C ARG A 132 -3.67 15.79 -22.78
N LEU A 133 -2.97 16.01 -23.88
CA LEU A 133 -2.33 17.29 -24.15
C LEU A 133 -3.42 18.37 -24.12
N ASP A 134 -3.55 19.07 -23.01
CA ASP A 134 -4.29 20.33 -22.98
C ASP A 134 -3.69 21.25 -24.04
N SER A 135 -4.57 21.98 -24.74
CA SER A 135 -4.29 22.69 -25.99
C SER A 135 -3.25 23.81 -25.92
N ASP A 136 -2.58 24.00 -24.77
CA ASP A 136 -1.66 25.09 -24.52
C ASP A 136 -0.21 24.66 -24.17
N GLY A 137 0.09 23.36 -24.09
CA GLY A 137 1.49 22.88 -24.11
C GLY A 137 2.40 23.36 -22.97
N GLU A 138 1.91 23.43 -21.73
CA GLU A 138 2.75 23.54 -20.54
C GLU A 138 2.52 22.36 -19.58
N PRO A 139 3.59 21.72 -19.05
CA PRO A 139 3.45 20.72 -18.00
C PRO A 139 3.07 21.41 -16.68
N SER A 140 2.06 20.87 -16.00
CA SER A 140 1.68 21.33 -14.65
C SER A 140 2.80 21.01 -13.66
N GLU A 141 3.43 22.06 -13.14
CA GLU A 141 4.36 22.00 -12.02
C GLU A 141 3.58 21.69 -10.73
N ASP A 142 3.87 20.56 -10.09
CA ASP A 142 3.70 20.38 -8.65
C ASP A 142 4.62 19.24 -8.16
N GLU A 143 5.93 19.48 -8.17
CA GLU A 143 6.87 18.78 -7.28
C GLU A 143 7.12 19.62 -6.01
N PRO A 144 7.10 19.05 -4.79
CA PRO A 144 7.56 19.77 -3.61
C PRO A 144 9.09 19.80 -3.53
N ASP A 145 9.61 20.99 -3.79
CA ASP A 145 10.91 21.60 -3.52
C ASP A 145 11.87 20.82 -2.57
N ALA A 146 12.96 20.31 -3.15
CA ALA A 146 14.15 19.88 -2.45
C ALA A 146 15.33 20.83 -2.73
N THR A 147 15.59 21.68 -1.73
CA THR A 147 16.92 22.09 -1.21
C THR A 147 17.83 23.06 -1.98
N GLU A 148 18.06 24.18 -1.29
CA GLU A 148 19.37 24.75 -0.86
C GLU A 148 20.35 25.44 -1.84
N GLY A 149 20.87 26.57 -1.33
CA GLY A 149 22.23 27.09 -1.61
C GLY A 149 22.27 28.13 -2.73
N GLY A 150 22.48 29.42 -2.46
CA GLY A 150 23.80 30.01 -2.17
C GLY A 150 24.59 30.18 -3.48
N ASN A 151 25.05 31.35 -3.93
CA ASN A 151 25.62 32.49 -3.22
C ASN A 151 25.91 33.63 -4.23
N ASP A 152 26.35 34.77 -3.66
CA ASP A 152 27.22 35.80 -4.25
C ASP A 152 26.56 36.92 -5.07
N ASP A 153 26.33 38.05 -4.39
CA ASP A 153 27.16 39.27 -4.56
C ASP A 153 27.49 39.89 -3.18
#